data_AF-A0A7S0INM9-F1
#
_entry.id   AF-A0A7S0INM9-F1
#
_cell.length_a   1.000
_cell.length_b   1.000
_cell.length_c   1.000
_cell.angle_alpha   90.00
_cell.angle_beta   90.00
_cell.angle_gamma   90.00
#
_symmetry.space_group_name_H-M   'P 1'
#
loop_
_entity.id
_entity.type
_entity.pdbx_description
1 polymer ?
#
loop_
_entity_poly.entity_id
_entity_poly.type
_entity_poly.pdbx_seq_one_letter_code
_entity_poly.pdbx_strand_id
1 'polypeptide(L)'
;RIQTKFARRLANPTAVSNALRGLRHAFVRVRCVDRTCDTCTCSSGDSEETNASDEQKVRNGLRVLALLQTLWGRSASSAPQHAQLPDMDVIFLLEDGLQCSQKRRDCQVLHAHQPALATGARPEDPTFAAPGWSWQWAGWNDERLFSGDGLPWHERLPRAVWRGNLIIQQKSRLQAVNVSRWQPELLDAAMPLSKGDPKYLPFQQQLRFRFALHLAGMLNYHVDRLKMLLRHFTVISAYDFNALQSEWFYDGLVAGVHYLPVRPPLSANLAPAIRWLQREAGYARAIFNASRAFYEQELNDDCVRYFLLEVFKRLPVVERFWCPQRCTVRRLVF
;
A
#
# COMPACT_ATOMS: atom_id res chain seq x y z
N ARG A 1 -5.83 27.29 2.05
CA ARG A 1 -4.88 28.30 1.50
C ARG A 1 -3.41 27.87 1.54
N ILE A 2 -2.94 27.10 2.55
CA ILE A 2 -1.56 26.57 2.60
C ILE A 2 -1.35 25.38 1.64
N GLN A 3 -2.36 24.49 1.48
CA GLN A 3 -2.31 23.35 0.55
C GLN A 3 -2.16 23.75 -0.94
N THR A 4 -2.75 24.88 -1.35
CA THR A 4 -2.70 25.37 -2.73
C THR A 4 -1.35 25.99 -3.10
N LYS A 5 -0.60 26.52 -2.12
CA LYS A 5 0.75 27.06 -2.34
C LYS A 5 1.82 25.97 -2.46
N PHE A 6 1.62 24.82 -1.80
CA PHE A 6 2.55 23.69 -1.87
C PHE A 6 2.42 22.94 -3.21
N ALA A 7 1.19 22.71 -3.69
CA ALA A 7 0.94 22.09 -4.99
C ALA A 7 1.46 22.91 -6.18
N ARG A 8 1.39 24.25 -6.13
CA ARG A 8 1.91 25.13 -7.20
C ARG A 8 3.44 25.19 -7.26
N ARG A 9 4.16 24.89 -6.17
CA ARG A 9 5.63 24.84 -6.17
C ARG A 9 6.19 23.55 -6.78
N LEU A 10 5.45 22.44 -6.71
CA LEU A 10 5.85 21.15 -7.30
C LEU A 10 5.46 21.02 -8.79
N ALA A 11 4.57 21.89 -9.30
CA ALA A 11 4.19 21.95 -10.71
C ALA A 11 5.18 22.76 -11.58
N ASN A 12 6.23 23.33 -10.99
CA ASN A 12 7.27 24.06 -11.73
C ASN A 12 8.52 23.16 -11.89
N PRO A 13 8.83 22.67 -13.10
CA PRO A 13 9.99 21.80 -13.37
C PRO A 13 11.32 22.38 -12.87
N THR A 14 11.44 23.71 -12.89
CA THR A 14 12.63 24.44 -12.44
C THR A 14 12.78 24.42 -10.91
N ALA A 15 11.67 24.38 -10.17
CA ALA A 15 11.68 24.27 -8.71
C ALA A 15 12.07 22.85 -8.26
N VAL A 16 11.65 21.82 -9.00
CA VAL A 16 12.10 20.43 -8.79
C VAL A 16 13.59 20.31 -9.12
N SER A 17 14.06 20.89 -10.23
CA SER A 17 15.48 20.90 -10.60
C SER A 17 16.37 21.60 -9.57
N ASN A 18 15.92 22.73 -9.01
CA ASN A 18 16.68 23.46 -8.00
C ASN A 18 16.67 22.78 -6.62
N ALA A 19 15.58 22.07 -6.25
CA ALA A 19 15.55 21.24 -5.06
C ALA A 19 16.53 20.04 -5.17
N LEU A 20 16.74 19.52 -6.38
CA LEU A 20 17.70 18.43 -6.64
C LEU A 20 19.17 18.89 -6.61
N ARG A 21 19.47 20.17 -6.88
CA ARG A 21 20.86 20.70 -6.87
C ARG A 21 21.49 20.81 -5.48
N GLY A 22 20.68 20.79 -4.42
CA GLY A 22 21.15 20.88 -3.03
C GLY A 22 21.59 19.54 -2.41
N LEU A 23 21.30 18.41 -3.06
CA LEU A 23 21.60 17.07 -2.56
C LEU A 23 22.87 16.56 -3.24
N ARG A 24 24.02 16.66 -2.55
CA ARG A 24 25.34 16.23 -3.09
C ARG A 24 25.64 14.74 -2.93
N HIS A 25 24.68 13.88 -2.58
CA HIS A 25 24.91 12.45 -2.40
C HIS A 25 23.71 11.61 -2.89
N ALA A 26 24.01 10.58 -3.69
CA ALA A 26 23.13 9.57 -4.28
C ALA A 26 21.97 10.09 -5.17
N PHE A 27 22.09 9.93 -6.49
CA PHE A 27 21.01 10.16 -7.45
C PHE A 27 20.16 8.89 -7.57
N VAL A 28 18.99 8.87 -6.92
CA VAL A 28 17.94 7.88 -7.24
C VAL A 28 17.13 8.42 -8.42
N ARG A 29 17.30 7.83 -9.60
CA ARG A 29 16.48 8.16 -10.77
C ARG A 29 15.28 7.20 -10.80
N VAL A 30 14.12 7.73 -10.45
CA VAL A 30 12.87 6.97 -10.52
C VAL A 30 12.29 7.07 -11.93
N ARG A 31 12.09 5.92 -12.59
CA ARG A 31 11.33 5.85 -13.84
C ARG A 31 9.93 5.32 -13.54
N CYS A 32 8.92 6.13 -13.83
CA CYS A 32 7.53 5.65 -13.87
C CYS A 32 7.30 5.07 -15.28
N VAL A 33 6.88 3.82 -15.37
CA VAL A 33 6.57 3.16 -16.64
C VAL A 33 5.06 3.01 -16.75
N ASP A 34 4.47 3.59 -17.80
CA ASP A 34 3.09 3.36 -18.22
C ASP A 34 3.09 2.53 -19.50
N ARG A 35 2.14 1.58 -19.64
CA ARG A 35 2.04 0.65 -20.79
C ARG A 35 1.08 1.13 -21.88
N THR A 36 0.50 2.32 -21.79
CA THR A 36 -0.44 2.81 -22.81
C THR A 36 0.23 3.35 -24.09
N CYS A 37 1.56 3.36 -24.21
CA CYS A 37 2.28 3.81 -25.41
C CYS A 37 3.15 2.70 -26.02
N ASP A 38 2.52 1.80 -26.76
CA ASP A 38 3.21 0.94 -27.73
C ASP A 38 2.76 1.28 -29.16
N THR A 39 3.17 2.46 -29.64
CA THR A 39 3.57 2.67 -31.04
C THR A 39 4.61 3.79 -31.10
N CYS A 40 5.89 3.40 -31.07
CA CYS A 40 6.96 4.28 -31.53
C CYS A 40 6.86 4.48 -33.05
N THR A 41 6.11 5.50 -33.45
CA THR A 41 6.45 6.33 -34.60
C THR A 41 6.37 7.77 -34.15
N CYS A 42 7.53 8.40 -33.99
CA CYS A 42 7.62 9.85 -33.84
C CYS A 42 7.14 10.48 -35.14
N SER A 43 5.87 10.88 -35.18
CA SER A 43 5.39 11.93 -36.06
C SER A 43 4.83 13.03 -35.16
N SER A 44 5.48 14.19 -35.22
CA SER A 44 5.02 15.45 -34.64
C SER A 44 3.57 15.72 -35.07
N GLY A 45 2.65 15.62 -34.11
CA GLY A 45 1.25 15.93 -34.31
C GLY A 45 0.61 16.18 -32.96
N ASP A 46 0.34 17.45 -32.71
CA ASP A 46 -0.30 17.97 -31.50
C ASP A 46 -1.63 17.26 -31.22
N SER A 47 -1.72 16.58 -30.07
CA SER A 47 -2.98 16.40 -29.35
C SER A 47 -2.68 16.12 -27.87
N GLU A 48 -2.69 17.19 -27.07
CA GLU A 48 -2.73 17.12 -25.61
C GLU A 48 -4.14 16.72 -25.15
N GLU A 49 -4.45 15.43 -25.20
CA GLU A 49 -5.44 14.85 -24.29
C GLU A 49 -4.71 13.88 -23.36
N THR A 50 -4.13 14.43 -22.29
CA THR A 50 -3.68 13.61 -21.16
C THR A 50 -4.93 13.07 -20.48
N ASN A 51 -5.15 11.76 -20.58
CA ASN A 51 -6.26 11.11 -19.89
C ASN A 51 -6.12 11.35 -18.37
N ALA A 52 -7.23 11.58 -17.66
CA ALA A 52 -7.23 11.82 -16.21
C ALA A 52 -6.53 10.70 -15.39
N SER A 53 -6.44 9.49 -15.96
CA SER A 53 -5.65 8.37 -15.44
C SER A 53 -4.15 8.67 -15.43
N ASP A 54 -3.61 9.25 -16.49
CA ASP A 54 -2.18 9.48 -16.67
C ASP A 54 -1.70 10.60 -15.75
N GLU A 55 -2.52 11.65 -15.57
CA GLU A 55 -2.27 12.66 -14.56
C GLU A 55 -2.27 12.09 -13.14
N GLN A 56 -3.13 11.11 -12.83
CA GLN A 56 -3.18 10.47 -11.51
C GLN A 56 -1.94 9.59 -11.28
N LYS A 57 -1.46 8.90 -12.32
CA LYS A 57 -0.23 8.09 -12.29
C LYS A 57 1.02 8.96 -12.09
N VAL A 58 1.15 10.06 -12.84
CA VAL A 58 2.24 11.04 -12.66
C VAL A 58 2.20 11.63 -11.25
N ARG A 59 1.01 11.99 -10.75
CA ARG A 59 0.82 12.44 -9.37
C ARG A 59 1.25 11.37 -8.35
N ASN A 60 0.94 10.09 -8.58
CA ASN A 60 1.38 8.99 -7.71
C ASN A 60 2.90 8.79 -7.74
N GLY A 61 3.55 8.90 -8.90
CA GLY A 61 5.01 8.82 -9.03
C GLY A 61 5.73 9.95 -8.31
N LEU A 62 5.26 11.18 -8.48
CA LEU A 62 5.77 12.34 -7.73
C LEU A 62 5.55 12.18 -6.22
N ARG A 63 4.50 11.49 -5.77
CA ARG A 63 4.26 11.20 -4.36
C ARG A 63 5.23 10.17 -3.80
N VAL A 64 5.56 9.12 -4.55
CA VAL A 64 6.60 8.16 -4.14
C VAL A 64 7.94 8.90 -4.04
N LEU A 65 8.27 9.74 -5.01
CA LEU A 65 9.46 10.60 -4.93
C LEU A 65 9.43 11.53 -3.71
N ALA A 66 8.29 12.16 -3.41
CA ALA A 66 8.13 12.99 -2.21
C ALA A 66 8.22 12.17 -0.92
N LEU A 67 7.76 10.92 -0.94
CA LEU A 67 7.91 9.95 0.15
C LEU A 67 9.37 9.68 0.41
N LEU A 68 10.10 9.24 -0.61
CA LEU A 68 11.54 9.04 -0.54
C LEU A 68 12.23 10.32 -0.04
N GLN A 69 11.94 11.49 -0.63
CA GLN A 69 12.53 12.77 -0.21
C GLN A 69 12.20 13.17 1.23
N THR A 70 10.98 12.94 1.71
CA THR A 70 10.58 13.28 3.09
C THR A 70 11.19 12.30 4.08
N LEU A 71 11.24 11.01 3.71
CA LEU A 71 11.84 9.96 4.51
C LEU A 71 13.35 10.19 4.65
N TRP A 72 14.05 10.60 3.59
CA TRP A 72 15.47 10.95 3.63
C TRP A 72 15.76 12.35 4.20
N GLY A 73 14.97 13.35 3.83
CA GLY A 73 15.21 14.75 4.18
C GLY A 73 14.97 15.09 5.64
N ARG A 74 14.05 14.38 6.33
CA ARG A 74 13.84 14.57 7.79
C ARG A 74 14.98 14.04 8.66
N SER A 75 15.88 13.22 8.10
CA SER A 75 16.96 12.58 8.85
C SER A 75 18.29 13.36 8.83
N ALA A 76 18.39 14.43 8.04
CA ALA A 76 19.64 15.16 7.84
C ALA A 76 20.19 15.84 9.11
N SER A 77 19.39 15.98 10.16
CA SER A 77 19.81 16.64 11.41
C SER A 77 20.34 15.70 12.51
N SER A 78 20.26 14.37 12.37
CA SER A 78 20.64 13.47 13.49
C SER A 78 21.11 12.05 13.16
N ALA A 79 21.18 11.60 11.89
CA ALA A 79 21.67 10.25 11.59
C ALA A 79 23.10 10.25 11.00
N PRO A 80 24.13 9.92 11.79
CA PRO A 80 25.41 9.48 11.23
C PRO A 80 25.20 8.10 10.61
N GLN A 81 25.65 7.88 9.38
CA GLN A 81 25.51 6.63 8.59
C GLN A 81 24.23 6.47 7.75
N HIS A 82 23.80 7.52 7.05
CA HIS A 82 23.27 7.23 5.70
C HIS A 82 24.43 6.69 4.88
N ALA A 83 24.60 5.37 4.86
CA ALA A 83 25.44 4.71 3.88
C ALA A 83 25.06 5.30 2.52
N GLN A 84 26.02 5.91 1.83
CA GLN A 84 25.78 6.49 0.51
C GLN A 84 25.26 5.34 -0.36
N LEU A 85 23.96 5.35 -0.65
CA LEU A 85 23.43 4.45 -1.66
C LEU A 85 24.14 4.81 -2.97
N PRO A 86 24.55 3.81 -3.77
CA PRO A 86 25.08 4.08 -5.10
C PRO A 86 23.99 4.74 -5.95
N ASP A 87 24.41 5.49 -6.98
CA ASP A 87 23.47 5.96 -8.00
C ASP A 87 22.74 4.76 -8.61
N MET A 88 21.41 4.84 -8.67
CA MET A 88 20.58 3.72 -9.10
C MET A 88 19.34 4.17 -9.88
N ASP A 89 19.00 3.38 -10.91
CA ASP A 89 17.75 3.46 -11.64
C ASP A 89 16.74 2.51 -10.98
N VAL A 90 15.64 3.04 -10.44
CA VAL A 90 14.58 2.24 -9.81
C VAL A 90 13.27 2.39 -10.59
N ILE A 91 12.63 1.26 -10.90
CA ILE A 91 11.29 1.23 -11.47
C ILE A 91 10.30 1.01 -10.34
N PHE A 92 9.34 1.92 -10.20
CA PHE A 92 8.19 1.75 -9.30
C PHE A 92 6.93 1.50 -10.12
N LEU A 93 6.29 0.36 -9.89
CA LEU A 93 4.99 0.01 -10.47
C LEU A 93 3.90 0.57 -9.56
N LEU A 94 3.12 1.50 -10.10
CA LEU A 94 2.11 2.25 -9.34
C LEU A 94 0.68 1.75 -9.55
N GLU A 95 0.49 0.76 -10.43
CA GLU A 95 -0.84 0.24 -10.73
C GLU A 95 -1.28 -0.82 -9.71
N ASP A 96 -2.59 -0.83 -9.45
CA ASP A 96 -3.25 -1.84 -8.65
C ASP A 96 -3.30 -3.15 -9.45
N GLY A 97 -2.26 -3.97 -9.34
CA GLY A 97 -2.18 -5.22 -10.09
C GLY A 97 -0.80 -5.85 -10.11
N LEU A 98 -0.75 -7.19 -10.18
CA LEU A 98 0.41 -7.91 -10.68
C LEU A 98 0.50 -7.60 -12.13
N GLN A 99 1.36 -6.66 -12.46
CA GLN A 99 1.63 -6.36 -13.84
C GLN A 99 2.25 -7.58 -14.55
N CYS A 100 2.86 -8.50 -13.79
CA CYS A 100 3.70 -9.55 -14.35
C CYS A 100 3.42 -10.95 -13.84
N SER A 101 2.24 -11.49 -14.16
CA SER A 101 2.12 -12.95 -14.22
C SER A 101 3.13 -13.48 -15.25
N GLN A 102 3.92 -14.50 -14.89
CA GLN A 102 4.93 -15.17 -15.75
C GLN A 102 4.44 -15.51 -17.19
N LYS A 103 3.12 -15.55 -17.41
CA LYS A 103 2.47 -15.83 -18.70
C LYS A 103 2.48 -14.68 -19.71
N ARG A 104 2.79 -13.43 -19.34
CA ARG A 104 2.87 -12.30 -20.31
C ARG A 104 4.31 -12.09 -20.79
N ARG A 105 4.58 -12.31 -22.08
CA ARG A 105 5.90 -12.15 -22.71
C ARG A 105 6.52 -10.77 -22.45
N ASP A 106 5.73 -9.71 -22.47
CA ASP A 106 6.21 -8.33 -22.30
C ASP A 106 6.80 -8.08 -20.89
N CYS A 107 6.36 -8.86 -19.89
CA CYS A 107 6.92 -8.82 -18.55
C CYS A 107 8.24 -9.55 -18.42
N GLN A 108 8.44 -10.62 -19.19
CA GLN A 108 9.72 -11.33 -19.22
C GLN A 108 10.85 -10.41 -19.72
N VAL A 109 10.55 -9.48 -20.62
CA VAL A 109 11.52 -8.49 -21.15
C VAL A 109 11.87 -7.41 -20.11
N LEU A 110 10.89 -6.91 -19.35
CA LEU A 110 11.14 -5.94 -18.26
C LEU A 110 11.92 -6.58 -17.11
N HIS A 111 11.58 -7.83 -16.74
CA HIS A 111 12.16 -8.51 -15.59
C HIS A 111 13.51 -9.18 -15.83
N ALA A 112 13.84 -9.52 -17.08
CA ALA A 112 15.14 -10.10 -17.38
C ALA A 112 16.32 -9.16 -17.02
N HIS A 113 16.07 -7.86 -16.83
CA HIS A 113 17.14 -6.87 -16.73
C HIS A 113 17.02 -5.80 -15.65
N GLN A 114 15.86 -5.60 -15.00
CA GLN A 114 15.71 -4.60 -13.92
C GLN A 114 14.74 -5.05 -12.82
N PRO A 115 15.14 -4.99 -11.53
CA PRO A 115 14.21 -5.18 -10.43
C PRO A 115 13.22 -4.02 -10.37
N ALA A 116 11.96 -4.31 -10.03
CA ALA A 116 10.91 -3.31 -9.88
C ALA A 116 10.29 -3.38 -8.49
N LEU A 117 9.89 -2.23 -7.98
CA LEU A 117 9.18 -2.08 -6.70
C LEU A 117 7.69 -1.97 -6.97
N ALA A 118 6.86 -2.67 -6.20
CA ALA A 118 5.40 -2.62 -6.30
C ALA A 118 4.78 -2.57 -4.90
N THR A 119 3.54 -2.10 -4.77
CA THR A 119 2.87 -2.01 -3.45
C THR A 119 2.61 -3.38 -2.81
N GLY A 120 2.56 -4.43 -3.63
CA GLY A 120 2.65 -5.81 -3.17
C GLY A 120 3.30 -6.69 -4.22
N ALA A 121 3.88 -7.80 -3.78
CA ALA A 121 4.55 -8.78 -4.64
C ALA A 121 4.09 -10.20 -4.28
N ARG A 122 4.13 -11.14 -5.22
CA ARG A 122 4.00 -12.56 -4.88
C ARG A 122 5.37 -13.20 -4.70
N PRO A 123 5.47 -14.33 -3.98
CA PRO A 123 6.72 -15.07 -3.86
C PRO A 123 7.35 -15.45 -5.21
N GLU A 124 6.52 -15.70 -6.24
CA GLU A 124 6.99 -16.02 -7.58
C GLU A 124 7.31 -14.81 -8.49
N ASP A 125 6.99 -13.60 -8.06
CA ASP A 125 7.19 -12.39 -8.86
C ASP A 125 8.58 -11.78 -8.58
N PRO A 126 9.32 -11.35 -9.61
CA PRO A 126 10.63 -10.71 -9.47
C PRO A 126 10.52 -9.24 -9.01
N THR A 127 9.37 -8.84 -8.44
CA THR A 127 9.15 -7.51 -7.87
C THR A 127 9.38 -7.55 -6.37
N PHE A 128 9.92 -6.48 -5.81
CA PHE A 128 9.98 -6.32 -4.36
C PHE A 128 8.74 -5.56 -3.89
N ALA A 129 8.07 -6.09 -2.88
CA ALA A 129 7.02 -5.35 -2.18
C ALA A 129 7.63 -4.12 -1.52
N ALA A 130 7.00 -2.97 -1.70
CA ALA A 130 7.41 -1.70 -1.14
C ALA A 130 6.20 -0.99 -0.51
N PRO A 131 6.43 -0.11 0.48
CA PRO A 131 5.39 0.76 1.00
C PRO A 131 4.65 1.50 -0.12
N GLY A 132 3.32 1.33 -0.17
CA GLY A 132 2.49 1.98 -1.16
C GLY A 132 2.44 3.50 -1.02
N TRP A 133 2.07 4.19 -2.10
CA TRP A 133 1.88 5.64 -2.14
C TRP A 133 0.85 6.15 -1.11
N SER A 134 -0.04 5.26 -0.64
CA SER A 134 -1.03 5.51 0.40
C SER A 134 -0.40 5.87 1.76
N TRP A 135 0.83 5.40 2.04
CA TRP A 135 1.54 5.61 3.31
C TRP A 135 1.59 7.09 3.73
N GLN A 136 2.00 7.97 2.81
CA GLN A 136 2.10 9.41 3.09
C GLN A 136 0.85 10.20 2.76
N TRP A 137 0.11 9.81 1.72
CA TRP A 137 -0.88 10.72 1.15
C TRP A 137 -2.20 10.77 1.93
N ALA A 138 -2.70 9.62 2.40
CA ALA A 138 -3.97 9.62 3.12
C ALA A 138 -3.81 9.86 4.63
N GLY A 139 -2.63 10.40 5.03
CA GLY A 139 -2.32 10.73 6.41
C GLY A 139 -2.44 9.51 7.31
N TRP A 140 -2.03 8.33 6.84
CA TRP A 140 -2.15 7.08 7.60
C TRP A 140 -1.34 7.13 8.90
N ASN A 141 -0.30 7.96 8.91
CA ASN A 141 0.51 8.27 10.09
C ASN A 141 0.06 9.57 10.79
N ASP A 142 -0.94 10.27 10.26
CA ASP A 142 -1.55 11.42 10.93
C ASP A 142 -2.56 10.90 11.95
N GLU A 143 -2.11 10.75 13.19
CA GLU A 143 -2.93 10.29 14.30
C GLU A 143 -4.22 11.11 14.47
N ARG A 144 -4.25 12.37 14.01
CA ARG A 144 -5.42 13.24 14.08
C ARG A 144 -6.53 12.82 13.14
N LEU A 145 -6.22 12.07 12.08
CA LEU A 145 -7.24 11.50 11.19
C LEU A 145 -7.94 10.31 11.84
N PHE A 146 -7.37 9.71 12.88
CA PHE A 146 -7.86 8.47 13.48
C PHE A 146 -7.97 8.50 15.01
N SER A 147 -7.85 9.69 15.62
CA SER A 147 -8.29 9.92 17.00
C SER A 147 -9.80 9.71 17.04
N GLY A 148 -10.21 8.55 17.54
CA GLY A 148 -11.61 8.23 17.75
C GLY A 148 -12.23 9.06 18.86
N ASP A 149 -13.45 8.67 19.20
CA ASP A 149 -14.23 9.09 20.36
C ASP A 149 -13.56 8.80 21.72
N GLY A 150 -12.34 8.25 21.74
CA GLY A 150 -11.59 7.95 22.96
C GLY A 150 -12.07 6.71 23.70
N LEU A 151 -13.06 5.98 23.15
CA LEU A 151 -13.67 4.84 23.83
C LEU A 151 -12.65 3.71 24.09
N PRO A 152 -12.47 3.31 25.37
CA PRO A 152 -11.74 2.11 25.72
C PRO A 152 -12.30 0.88 24.98
N TRP A 153 -11.44 -0.08 24.63
CA TRP A 153 -11.84 -1.25 23.84
C TRP A 153 -13.04 -2.01 24.43
N HIS A 154 -13.15 -2.08 25.76
CA HIS A 154 -14.23 -2.79 26.45
C HIS A 154 -15.59 -2.05 26.39
N GLU A 155 -15.61 -0.75 26.13
CA GLU A 155 -16.85 0.03 25.99
C GLU A 155 -17.41 -0.02 24.56
N ARG A 156 -16.60 -0.44 23.59
CA ARG A 156 -17.02 -0.54 22.18
C ARG A 156 -18.05 -1.65 21.98
N LEU A 157 -18.88 -1.50 20.96
CA LEU A 157 -19.87 -2.48 20.56
C LEU A 157 -19.19 -3.82 20.23
N PRO A 158 -19.64 -4.95 20.81
CA PRO A 158 -19.08 -6.29 20.55
C PRO A 158 -19.56 -6.82 19.18
N ARG A 159 -19.48 -5.99 18.14
CA ARG A 159 -19.93 -6.23 16.78
C ARG A 159 -18.77 -6.00 15.82
N ALA A 160 -18.81 -6.71 14.69
CA ALA A 160 -17.90 -6.47 13.59
C ALA A 160 -18.41 -5.36 12.68
N VAL A 161 -17.49 -4.67 12.00
CA VAL A 161 -17.82 -3.67 10.99
C VAL A 161 -17.03 -3.89 9.70
N TRP A 162 -17.67 -3.60 8.57
CA TRP A 162 -17.00 -3.50 7.27
C TRP A 162 -17.67 -2.46 6.37
N ARG A 163 -16.85 -1.69 5.65
CA ARG A 163 -17.28 -0.79 4.57
C ARG A 163 -16.29 -0.87 3.43
N GLY A 164 -16.79 -1.14 2.23
CA GLY A 164 -15.97 -1.18 1.02
C GLY A 164 -16.83 -1.31 -0.22
N ASN A 165 -16.28 -0.96 -1.38
CA ASN A 165 -16.97 -1.08 -2.64
C ASN A 165 -16.99 -2.54 -3.13
N LEU A 166 -17.94 -2.90 -3.99
CA LEU A 166 -17.84 -4.10 -4.80
C LEU A 166 -16.81 -3.82 -5.91
N ILE A 167 -15.71 -4.54 -5.88
CA ILE A 167 -14.83 -4.62 -7.05
C ILE A 167 -15.04 -6.01 -7.66
N ILE A 168 -15.08 -6.05 -8.99
CA ILE A 168 -15.41 -7.22 -9.82
C ILE A 168 -14.76 -8.49 -9.23
N GLN A 169 -15.59 -9.53 -9.01
CA GLN A 169 -15.25 -10.91 -8.61
C GLN A 169 -14.96 -11.24 -7.11
N GLN A 170 -15.17 -10.33 -6.15
CA GLN A 170 -14.96 -10.68 -4.73
C GLN A 170 -16.20 -11.26 -4.01
N LYS A 171 -16.40 -12.58 -4.13
CA LYS A 171 -17.48 -13.33 -3.44
C LYS A 171 -17.48 -13.13 -1.92
N SER A 172 -16.31 -12.96 -1.30
CA SER A 172 -16.15 -12.75 0.15
C SER A 172 -16.86 -11.47 0.64
N ARG A 173 -16.77 -10.37 -0.11
CA ARG A 173 -17.45 -9.09 0.22
C ARG A 173 -18.97 -9.24 0.18
N LEU A 174 -19.50 -9.91 -0.83
CA LEU A 174 -20.93 -10.22 -0.94
C LEU A 174 -21.41 -11.12 0.21
N GLN A 175 -20.63 -12.16 0.54
CA GLN A 175 -20.95 -13.04 1.66
C GLN A 175 -20.98 -12.30 2.99
N ALA A 176 -20.02 -11.40 3.25
CA ALA A 176 -20.02 -10.58 4.47
C ALA A 176 -21.26 -9.67 4.56
N VAL A 177 -21.64 -9.01 3.46
CA VAL A 177 -22.87 -8.20 3.42
C VAL A 177 -24.12 -9.06 3.64
N ASN A 178 -24.17 -10.26 3.06
CA ASN A 178 -25.29 -11.18 3.31
C ASN A 178 -25.35 -11.62 4.78
N VAL A 179 -24.22 -11.94 5.41
CA VAL A 179 -24.18 -12.24 6.85
C VAL A 179 -24.71 -11.05 7.67
N SER A 180 -24.31 -9.82 7.34
CA SER A 180 -24.81 -8.62 8.02
C SER A 180 -26.32 -8.40 7.87
N ARG A 181 -26.90 -8.75 6.72
CA ARG A 181 -28.35 -8.67 6.51
C ARG A 181 -29.12 -9.65 7.39
N TRP A 182 -28.62 -10.87 7.54
CA TRP A 182 -29.28 -11.93 8.31
C TRP A 182 -28.98 -11.89 9.81
N GLN A 183 -27.81 -11.38 10.19
CA GLN A 183 -27.32 -11.31 11.58
C GLN A 183 -26.75 -9.92 11.87
N PRO A 184 -27.58 -8.86 11.81
CA PRO A 184 -27.13 -7.49 12.03
C PRO A 184 -26.56 -7.30 13.43
N GLU A 185 -27.01 -8.06 14.43
CA GLU A 185 -26.51 -8.04 15.80
C GLU A 185 -25.04 -8.48 15.93
N LEU A 186 -24.49 -9.17 14.91
CA LEU A 186 -23.08 -9.58 14.88
C LEU A 186 -22.21 -8.68 14.01
N LEU A 187 -22.73 -8.25 12.85
CA LEU A 187 -21.94 -7.59 11.82
C LEU A 187 -22.72 -6.43 11.21
N ASP A 188 -22.08 -5.28 11.13
CA ASP A 188 -22.50 -4.15 10.32
C ASP A 188 -21.60 -4.06 9.07
N ALA A 189 -22.01 -4.67 7.96
CA ALA A 189 -21.28 -4.67 6.69
C ALA A 189 -22.14 -4.09 5.57
N ALA A 190 -21.60 -3.10 4.85
CA ALA A 190 -22.30 -2.47 3.74
C ALA A 190 -21.36 -2.05 2.61
N MET A 191 -21.95 -1.90 1.42
CA MET A 191 -21.28 -1.41 0.20
C MET A 191 -21.83 -0.03 -0.16
N PRO A 192 -21.16 1.06 0.27
CA PRO A 192 -21.54 2.40 -0.15
C PRO A 192 -21.11 2.67 -1.59
N LEU A 193 -21.98 3.31 -2.38
CA LEU A 193 -21.66 3.76 -3.75
C LEU A 193 -20.79 5.02 -3.76
N SER A 194 -20.94 5.88 -2.75
CA SER A 194 -20.19 7.12 -2.59
C SER A 194 -20.12 7.54 -1.13
N LYS A 195 -19.41 8.64 -0.81
CA LYS A 195 -19.40 9.21 0.54
C LYS A 195 -20.75 9.78 0.99
N GLY A 196 -21.66 10.06 0.05
CA GLY A 196 -23.02 10.53 0.34
C GLY A 196 -24.06 9.41 0.47
N ASP A 197 -23.67 8.16 0.23
CA ASP A 197 -24.57 7.00 0.40
C ASP A 197 -24.90 6.82 1.90
N PRO A 198 -26.17 6.60 2.29
CA PRO A 198 -26.54 6.31 3.68
C PRO A 198 -25.81 5.11 4.30
N LYS A 199 -25.30 4.20 3.47
CA LYS A 199 -24.48 3.05 3.88
C LYS A 199 -23.03 3.45 4.19
N TYR A 200 -22.58 4.62 3.76
CA TYR A 200 -21.25 5.10 4.03
C TYR A 200 -21.09 5.35 5.53
N LEU A 201 -20.01 4.85 6.10
CA LEU A 201 -19.68 5.05 7.51
C LEU A 201 -18.24 5.56 7.57
N PRO A 202 -18.00 6.82 7.98
CA PRO A 202 -16.66 7.35 8.16
C PRO A 202 -15.83 6.47 9.09
N PHE A 203 -14.52 6.37 8.87
CA PHE A 203 -13.68 5.48 9.67
C PHE A 203 -13.74 5.78 11.16
N GLN A 204 -13.79 7.05 11.55
CA GLN A 204 -13.90 7.47 12.95
C GLN A 204 -15.17 6.92 13.61
N GLN A 205 -16.29 6.91 12.89
CA GLN A 205 -17.54 6.31 13.39
C GLN A 205 -17.49 4.79 13.44
N GLN A 206 -16.57 4.15 12.72
CA GLN A 206 -16.32 2.72 12.82
C GLN A 206 -15.57 2.36 14.10
N LEU A 207 -14.89 3.30 14.77
CA LEU A 207 -14.10 3.02 15.98
C LEU A 207 -14.95 2.61 17.19
N ARG A 208 -16.26 2.84 17.15
CA ARG A 208 -17.22 2.34 18.15
C ARG A 208 -17.40 0.81 18.14
N PHE A 209 -16.86 0.10 17.15
CA PHE A 209 -16.93 -1.36 17.04
C PHE A 209 -15.64 -2.02 17.54
N ARG A 210 -15.75 -3.19 18.18
CA ARG A 210 -14.57 -3.96 18.65
C ARG A 210 -13.85 -4.66 17.51
N PHE A 211 -14.62 -5.19 16.55
CA PHE A 211 -14.08 -6.05 15.50
C PHE A 211 -14.19 -5.37 14.13
N ALA A 212 -13.23 -5.61 13.24
CA ALA A 212 -13.31 -5.15 11.85
C ALA A 212 -12.91 -6.26 10.89
N LEU A 213 -13.61 -6.34 9.77
CA LEU A 213 -13.27 -7.32 8.74
C LEU A 213 -12.20 -6.77 7.79
N HIS A 214 -11.19 -7.59 7.53
CA HIS A 214 -10.30 -7.41 6.40
C HIS A 214 -10.65 -8.43 5.30
N LEU A 215 -11.03 -7.90 4.15
CA LEU A 215 -11.42 -8.68 2.97
C LEU A 215 -10.59 -8.21 1.77
N ALA A 216 -10.15 -9.17 0.96
CA ALA A 216 -9.29 -8.95 -0.19
C ALA A 216 -9.82 -7.87 -1.17
N GLY A 217 -8.90 -7.20 -1.85
CA GLY A 217 -9.08 -6.20 -2.90
C GLY A 217 -9.61 -6.75 -4.23
N MET A 218 -9.58 -5.91 -5.28
CA MET A 218 -9.68 -6.40 -6.67
C MET A 218 -8.77 -7.63 -6.83
N LEU A 219 -9.16 -8.72 -7.51
CA LEU A 219 -8.25 -9.83 -7.87
C LEU A 219 -7.34 -10.37 -6.73
N ASN A 220 -7.82 -10.37 -5.48
CA ASN A 220 -7.08 -10.70 -4.26
C ASN A 220 -5.88 -9.78 -3.95
N TYR A 221 -5.93 -8.53 -4.41
CA TYR A 221 -4.91 -7.51 -4.14
C TYR A 221 -4.99 -6.95 -2.72
N HIS A 222 -3.87 -6.35 -2.33
CA HIS A 222 -3.73 -5.50 -1.15
C HIS A 222 -4.89 -4.52 -1.00
N VAL A 223 -5.21 -4.21 0.27
CA VAL A 223 -6.20 -3.20 0.62
C VAL A 223 -5.57 -2.37 1.69
N ASP A 224 -5.26 -1.11 1.35
CA ASP A 224 -4.55 -0.19 2.25
C ASP A 224 -5.10 -0.23 3.67
N ARG A 225 -6.42 -0.41 3.80
CA ARG A 225 -7.21 -0.45 5.04
C ARG A 225 -6.62 -1.31 6.15
N LEU A 226 -5.90 -2.40 5.86
CA LEU A 226 -5.42 -3.31 6.90
C LEU A 226 -4.59 -2.61 7.98
N LYS A 227 -3.68 -1.71 7.60
CA LYS A 227 -2.79 -0.99 8.54
C LYS A 227 -3.60 -0.26 9.62
N MET A 228 -4.64 0.46 9.19
CA MET A 228 -5.56 1.15 10.09
C MET A 228 -6.40 0.17 10.93
N LEU A 229 -6.75 -1.00 10.39
CA LEU A 229 -7.48 -1.99 11.18
C LEU A 229 -6.63 -2.57 12.31
N LEU A 230 -5.36 -2.89 12.02
CA LEU A 230 -4.42 -3.43 13.01
C LEU A 230 -4.26 -2.51 14.22
N ARG A 231 -4.20 -1.19 13.98
CA ARG A 231 -4.09 -0.19 15.05
C ARG A 231 -5.33 -0.11 15.94
N HIS A 232 -6.52 -0.25 15.35
CA HIS A 232 -7.76 0.19 16.00
C HIS A 232 -8.76 -0.90 16.33
N PHE A 233 -8.61 -2.12 15.81
CA PHE A 233 -9.61 -3.17 15.96
C PHE A 233 -8.98 -4.52 16.28
N THR A 234 -9.74 -5.41 16.89
CA THR A 234 -9.46 -6.84 16.73
C THR A 234 -9.81 -7.21 15.28
N VAL A 235 -8.81 -7.54 14.48
CA VAL A 235 -8.99 -7.80 13.04
C VAL A 235 -9.47 -9.23 12.80
N ILE A 236 -10.49 -9.39 11.98
CA ILE A 236 -10.95 -10.68 11.45
C ILE A 236 -10.59 -10.69 9.96
N SER A 237 -9.68 -11.57 9.54
CA SER A 237 -9.21 -11.61 8.15
C SER A 237 -9.74 -12.85 7.44
N ALA A 238 -10.36 -12.64 6.28
CA ALA A 238 -10.66 -13.70 5.32
C ALA A 238 -9.57 -13.86 4.25
N TYR A 239 -8.47 -13.11 4.41
CA TYR A 239 -7.32 -13.13 3.53
C TYR A 239 -6.24 -14.04 4.11
N ASP A 240 -5.72 -14.94 3.29
CA ASP A 240 -4.53 -15.72 3.62
C ASP A 240 -3.29 -14.88 3.25
N PHE A 241 -2.67 -14.27 4.25
CA PHE A 241 -1.50 -13.41 4.05
C PHE A 241 -0.26 -14.18 3.58
N ASN A 242 -0.24 -15.51 3.73
CA ASN A 242 0.91 -16.36 3.39
C ASN A 242 0.76 -17.06 2.03
N ALA A 243 -0.47 -17.15 1.49
CA ALA A 243 -0.74 -17.84 0.23
C ALA A 243 -0.98 -16.90 -0.95
N LEU A 244 -1.05 -15.59 -0.70
CA LEU A 244 -1.38 -14.57 -1.69
C LEU A 244 -0.34 -13.45 -1.67
N GLN A 245 -0.47 -12.51 -2.60
CA GLN A 245 0.40 -11.35 -2.71
C GLN A 245 0.56 -10.63 -1.37
N SER A 246 1.81 -10.34 -0.99
CA SER A 246 2.16 -9.71 0.27
C SER A 246 2.41 -8.22 0.07
N GLU A 247 1.83 -7.39 0.94
CA GLU A 247 2.45 -6.09 1.21
C GLU A 247 3.71 -6.34 2.04
N TRP A 248 4.63 -5.39 2.01
CA TRP A 248 5.96 -5.48 2.65
C TRP A 248 5.98 -5.89 4.13
N PHE A 249 4.87 -5.73 4.86
CA PHE A 249 4.76 -6.05 6.29
C PHE A 249 3.95 -7.32 6.58
N TYR A 250 3.36 -7.96 5.57
CA TYR A 250 2.48 -9.12 5.79
C TYR A 250 3.23 -10.31 6.40
N ASP A 251 4.52 -10.48 6.09
CA ASP A 251 5.35 -11.56 6.63
C ASP A 251 5.52 -11.47 8.16
N GLY A 252 5.35 -10.27 8.74
CA GLY A 252 5.33 -10.07 10.18
C GLY A 252 3.98 -10.37 10.84
N LEU A 253 2.92 -10.61 10.07
CA LEU A 253 1.59 -10.88 10.59
C LEU A 253 1.39 -12.36 10.92
N VAL A 254 1.13 -12.66 12.19
CA VAL A 254 0.92 -14.03 12.67
C VAL A 254 -0.57 -14.26 12.95
N ALA A 255 -1.14 -15.26 12.29
CA ALA A 255 -2.53 -15.68 12.50
C ALA A 255 -2.76 -16.12 13.96
N GLY A 256 -3.87 -15.68 14.54
CA GLY A 256 -4.19 -15.91 15.96
C GLY A 256 -3.49 -14.93 16.92
N VAL A 257 -2.44 -14.23 16.48
CA VAL A 257 -1.74 -13.22 17.28
C VAL A 257 -2.15 -11.82 16.85
N HIS A 258 -1.93 -11.46 15.58
CA HIS A 258 -2.22 -10.11 15.06
C HIS A 258 -3.62 -9.99 14.45
N TYR A 259 -4.27 -11.11 14.14
CA TYR A 259 -5.62 -11.15 13.58
C TYR A 259 -6.25 -12.54 13.77
N LEU A 260 -7.58 -12.63 13.69
CA LEU A 260 -8.29 -13.90 13.63
C LEU A 260 -8.47 -14.34 12.16
N PRO A 261 -7.86 -15.45 11.71
CA PRO A 261 -8.12 -15.98 10.38
C PRO A 261 -9.52 -16.63 10.30
N VAL A 262 -10.23 -16.36 9.21
CA VAL A 262 -11.52 -17.00 8.89
C VAL A 262 -11.45 -17.59 7.49
N ARG A 263 -11.64 -18.91 7.40
CA ARG A 263 -11.61 -19.61 6.12
C ARG A 263 -12.87 -19.33 5.30
N PRO A 264 -12.78 -19.19 3.97
CA PRO A 264 -13.95 -19.25 3.10
C PRO A 264 -14.68 -20.61 3.22
N PRO A 265 -15.99 -20.67 2.93
CA PRO A 265 -16.87 -19.55 2.62
C PRO A 265 -17.28 -18.76 3.87
N LEU A 266 -17.37 -17.43 3.75
CA LEU A 266 -17.75 -16.56 4.87
C LEU A 266 -19.21 -16.72 5.29
N SER A 267 -20.06 -17.20 4.39
CA SER A 267 -21.47 -17.50 4.71
C SER A 267 -21.63 -18.52 5.84
N ALA A 268 -20.69 -19.45 6.00
CA ALA A 268 -20.70 -20.45 7.07
C ALA A 268 -19.83 -20.05 8.26
N ASN A 269 -18.67 -19.44 8.02
CA ASN A 269 -17.61 -19.33 9.04
C ASN A 269 -17.56 -17.97 9.75
N LEU A 270 -18.15 -16.91 9.18
CA LEU A 270 -18.00 -15.56 9.71
C LEU A 270 -18.79 -15.34 11.01
N ALA A 271 -20.07 -15.73 11.04
CA ALA A 271 -20.90 -15.56 12.23
C ALA A 271 -20.39 -16.38 13.44
N PRO A 272 -20.00 -17.67 13.28
CA PRO A 272 -19.37 -18.42 14.37
C PRO A 272 -18.09 -17.76 14.90
N ALA A 273 -17.24 -17.22 14.03
CA ALA A 273 -16.01 -16.54 14.42
C ALA A 273 -16.29 -15.27 15.26
N ILE A 274 -17.27 -14.45 14.86
CA ILE A 274 -17.68 -13.27 15.63
C ILE A 274 -18.25 -13.68 16.99
N ARG A 275 -19.15 -14.68 17.04
CA ARG A 275 -19.71 -15.19 18.31
C ARG A 275 -18.63 -15.75 19.23
N TRP A 276 -17.62 -16.41 18.67
CA TRP A 276 -16.49 -16.90 19.44
C TRP A 276 -15.68 -15.75 20.06
N LEU A 277 -15.33 -14.71 19.30
CA LEU A 277 -14.65 -13.52 19.84
C LEU A 277 -15.48 -12.76 20.89
N GLN A 278 -16.81 -12.76 20.78
CA GLN A 278 -17.69 -12.18 21.79
C GLN A 278 -17.61 -12.93 23.13
N ARG A 279 -17.52 -14.27 23.10
CA ARG A 279 -17.39 -15.11 24.30
C ARG A 279 -15.97 -15.05 24.86
N GLU A 280 -14.97 -15.13 23.99
CA GLU A 280 -13.54 -15.09 24.33
C GLU A 280 -13.01 -13.65 24.34
N ALA A 281 -13.67 -12.76 25.10
CA ALA A 281 -13.33 -11.34 25.10
C ALA A 281 -11.88 -11.05 25.52
N GLY A 282 -11.31 -11.87 26.40
CA GLY A 282 -9.89 -11.78 26.80
C GLY A 282 -8.96 -12.06 25.63
N TYR A 283 -9.22 -13.12 24.86
CA TYR A 283 -8.46 -13.45 23.66
C TYR A 283 -8.62 -12.39 22.56
N ALA A 284 -9.85 -11.91 22.33
CA ALA A 284 -10.09 -10.83 21.37
C ALA A 284 -9.34 -9.54 21.71
N ARG A 285 -9.23 -9.22 23.01
CA ARG A 285 -8.43 -8.09 23.50
C ARG A 285 -6.94 -8.33 23.34
N ALA A 286 -6.46 -9.56 23.55
CA ALA A 286 -5.06 -9.92 23.31
C ALA A 286 -4.67 -9.71 21.84
N ILE A 287 -5.51 -10.15 20.90
CA ILE A 287 -5.30 -9.88 19.47
C ILE A 287 -5.24 -8.37 19.19
N PHE A 288 -6.19 -7.59 19.72
CA PHE A 288 -6.19 -6.14 19.54
C PHE A 288 -4.91 -5.46 20.05
N ASN A 289 -4.44 -5.86 21.23
CA ASN A 289 -3.22 -5.30 21.80
C ASN A 289 -1.99 -5.68 20.97
N ALA A 290 -1.89 -6.94 20.53
CA ALA A 290 -0.78 -7.42 19.72
C ALA A 290 -0.77 -6.78 18.33
N SER A 291 -1.93 -6.68 17.67
CA SER A 291 -2.05 -6.02 16.36
C SER A 291 -1.70 -4.54 16.43
N ARG A 292 -2.10 -3.88 17.51
CA ARG A 292 -1.77 -2.48 17.76
C ARG A 292 -0.29 -2.28 18.03
N ALA A 293 0.31 -3.14 18.87
CA ALA A 293 1.74 -3.11 19.13
C ALA A 293 2.54 -3.32 17.83
N PHE A 294 2.17 -4.31 17.01
CA PHE A 294 2.76 -4.52 15.68
C PHE A 294 2.66 -3.26 14.82
N TYR A 295 1.51 -2.62 14.74
CA TYR A 295 1.38 -1.36 14.00
C TYR A 295 2.31 -0.26 14.54
N GLU A 296 2.32 -0.04 15.86
CA GLU A 296 3.10 1.05 16.48
C GLU A 296 4.62 0.81 16.36
N GLN A 297 5.05 -0.45 16.43
CA GLN A 297 6.47 -0.84 16.45
C GLN A 297 7.03 -1.12 15.06
N GLU A 298 6.26 -1.74 14.17
CA GLU A 298 6.73 -2.21 12.85
C GLU A 298 6.23 -1.33 11.70
N LEU A 299 5.13 -0.59 11.90
CA LEU A 299 4.50 0.26 10.88
C LEU A 299 4.60 1.76 11.22
N ASN A 300 5.79 2.20 11.62
CA ASN A 300 6.11 3.62 11.78
C ASN A 300 7.04 4.14 10.67
N ASP A 301 7.21 5.46 10.61
CA ASP A 301 8.04 6.14 9.60
C ASP A 301 9.50 5.64 9.57
N ASP A 302 10.06 5.28 10.72
CA ASP A 302 11.45 4.82 10.83
C ASP A 302 11.60 3.39 10.31
N CYS A 303 10.67 2.50 10.63
CA CYS A 303 10.65 1.15 10.08
C CYS A 303 10.44 1.15 8.56
N VAL A 304 9.57 2.03 8.04
CA VAL A 304 9.40 2.20 6.59
C VAL A 304 10.67 2.72 5.92
N ARG A 305 11.37 3.69 6.52
CA ARG A 305 12.69 4.15 6.06
C ARG A 305 13.68 3.00 6.00
N TYR A 306 13.82 2.28 7.10
CA TYR A 306 14.77 1.18 7.24
C TYR A 306 14.49 0.08 6.21
N PHE A 307 13.23 -0.33 6.08
CA PHE A 307 12.81 -1.31 5.09
C PHE A 307 13.19 -0.88 3.66
N LEU A 308 12.86 0.35 3.28
CA LEU A 308 13.21 0.87 1.94
C LEU A 308 14.72 0.91 1.72
N LEU A 309 15.51 1.33 2.71
CA LEU A 309 16.97 1.30 2.63
C LEU A 309 17.50 -0.12 2.41
N GLU A 310 16.99 -1.11 3.14
CA GLU A 310 17.39 -2.50 2.97
C GLU A 310 16.97 -3.07 1.61
N VAL A 311 15.79 -2.70 1.10
CA VAL A 311 15.38 -3.03 -0.27
C VAL A 311 16.37 -2.44 -1.28
N PHE A 312 16.69 -1.14 -1.17
CA PHE A 312 17.61 -0.47 -2.10
C PHE A 312 19.02 -1.04 -2.07
N LYS A 313 19.54 -1.47 -0.92
CA LYS A 313 20.83 -2.16 -0.81
C LYS A 313 20.85 -3.52 -1.52
N ARG A 314 19.69 -4.17 -1.65
CA ARG A 314 19.53 -5.48 -2.31
C ARG A 314 19.21 -5.36 -3.80
N LEU A 315 18.83 -4.18 -4.28
CA LEU A 315 18.63 -3.98 -5.71
C LEU A 315 19.99 -4.11 -6.42
N PRO A 316 20.12 -4.96 -7.46
CA PRO A 316 21.32 -4.97 -8.28
C PRO A 316 21.58 -3.58 -8.85
N VAL A 317 22.78 -3.05 -8.60
CA VAL A 317 23.27 -1.84 -9.26
C VAL A 317 23.54 -2.21 -10.71
N VAL A 318 22.59 -1.92 -11.59
CA VAL A 318 22.83 -2.06 -13.02
C VAL A 318 23.54 -0.78 -13.48
N GLU A 319 24.87 -0.81 -13.55
CA GLU A 319 25.65 0.22 -14.24
C GLU A 319 25.32 0.20 -15.73
N ARG A 320 24.23 0.86 -16.13
CA ARG A 320 24.00 1.15 -17.53
C ARG A 320 24.80 2.40 -17.86
N PHE A 321 25.96 2.21 -18.48
CA PHE A 321 26.62 3.25 -19.24
C PHE A 321 25.65 3.70 -20.34
N TRP A 322 25.02 4.86 -20.15
CA TRP A 322 24.29 5.51 -21.23
C TRP A 322 25.34 6.07 -22.19
N CYS A 323 25.68 5.29 -23.23
CA CYS A 323 26.46 5.79 -24.34
C CYS A 323 25.52 6.64 -25.22
N PRO A 324 25.71 7.97 -25.36
CA PRO A 324 24.87 8.82 -26.19
C PRO A 324 24.93 8.45 -27.68
N GLN A 325 25.86 7.59 -28.08
CA GLN A 325 26.14 7.20 -29.46
C GLN A 325 25.99 5.69 -29.69
N ARG A 326 24.82 5.08 -29.44
CA ARG A 326 24.46 3.71 -29.89
C ARG A 326 25.52 2.59 -29.69
N CYS A 327 26.51 2.70 -28.82
CA CYS A 327 27.45 1.61 -28.56
C CYS A 327 26.87 0.69 -27.50
N THR A 328 26.37 -0.47 -27.92
CA THR A 328 26.07 -1.58 -27.03
C THR A 328 27.40 -2.19 -26.59
N VAL A 329 27.89 -1.84 -25.40
CA VAL A 329 28.94 -2.63 -24.76
C VAL A 329 28.29 -3.44 -23.65
N ARG A 330 28.03 -4.72 -23.93
CA ARG A 330 27.78 -5.71 -22.90
C ARG A 330 29.14 -6.12 -22.33
N ARG A 331 29.40 -5.76 -21.09
CA ARG A 331 30.38 -6.49 -20.26
C ARG A 331 29.68 -6.86 -18.96
N LEU A 332 29.20 -8.10 -18.88
CA LEU A 332 28.90 -8.73 -17.61
C LEU A 332 30.25 -9.06 -16.98
N VAL A 333 30.52 -8.47 -15.82
CA VAL A 333 31.62 -8.90 -14.95
C VAL A 333 30.97 -9.75 -13.87
N PHE A 334 31.42 -11.00 -13.74
CA PHE A 334 31.01 -11.95 -12.70
C PHE A 334 31.67 -11.61 -11.37
#